data_AF-A0A917AXG2-F1
#
_entry.id   AF-A0A917AXG2-F1
#
_cell.length_a   1.000
_cell.length_b   1.000
_cell.length_c   1.000
_cell.angle_alpha   90.00
_cell.angle_beta   90.00
_cell.angle_gamma   90.00
#
_symmetry.space_group_name_H-M   'P 1'
#
loop_
_entity.id
_entity.type
_entity.pdbx_description
1 polymer ?
#
loop_
_entity_poly.entity_id
_entity_poly.type
_entity_poly.pdbx_seq_one_letter_code
_entity_poly.pdbx_strand_id
1 'polypeptide(L)'
;MSIEEIKNIEKVAKDYISTRDENLFAELYKLLRRVCRNRLLYWSDTTYLANEHDITAVFDDTLYKTLESFTEGHFVRYFAVALKRNFFGLLRKLKTRRTYEMYESVWTGADIEDAATFDIIADDYNLEEEVMKTKKADQRKLIDSLIGHGQTLDAETTAIVKAFLSYEGKRLTANAIANQLGIHHTAVLRKLKRLAKRYDEQQFGDYQDYLLLAQ
;
A
#
# COMPACT_ATOMS: atom_id res chain seq x y z
N MET A 1 41.24 -15.20 -25.57
CA MET A 1 41.03 -14.49 -26.84
C MET A 1 42.35 -14.49 -27.56
N SER A 2 42.42 -15.09 -28.75
CA SER A 2 43.67 -15.12 -29.52
C SER A 2 43.93 -13.77 -30.19
N ILE A 3 45.18 -13.49 -30.55
CA ILE A 3 45.56 -12.24 -31.25
C ILE A 3 44.82 -12.12 -32.59
N GLU A 4 44.60 -13.25 -33.27
CA GLU A 4 43.92 -13.31 -34.55
C GLU A 4 42.42 -12.97 -34.42
N GLU A 5 41.77 -13.46 -33.37
CA GLU A 5 40.37 -13.11 -33.08
C GLU A 5 40.20 -11.62 -32.80
N ILE A 6 41.13 -11.02 -32.05
CA ILE A 6 41.12 -9.57 -31.76
C ILE A 6 41.21 -8.79 -33.07
N LYS A 7 42.17 -9.12 -33.94
CA LYS A 7 42.32 -8.45 -35.23
C LYS A 7 41.09 -8.57 -36.11
N ASN A 8 40.46 -9.75 -36.14
CA ASN A 8 39.23 -9.94 -36.90
C ASN A 8 38.10 -9.04 -36.38
N ILE A 9 37.87 -9.02 -35.07
CA ILE A 9 36.84 -8.17 -34.45
C ILE A 9 37.11 -6.68 -34.72
N GLU A 10 38.35 -6.23 -34.60
CA GLU A 10 38.75 -4.84 -34.88
C GLU A 10 38.46 -4.45 -36.34
N LYS A 11 38.70 -5.37 -37.28
CA LYS A 11 38.42 -5.15 -38.69
C LYS A 11 36.92 -5.03 -38.94
N VAL A 12 36.13 -6.03 -38.52
CA VAL A 12 34.66 -6.05 -38.71
C VAL A 12 34.00 -4.84 -38.05
N ALA A 13 34.47 -4.42 -36.87
CA ALA A 13 33.94 -3.24 -36.20
C ALA A 13 34.20 -1.94 -37.00
N LYS A 14 35.41 -1.76 -37.55
CA LYS A 14 35.73 -0.58 -38.37
C LYS A 14 34.96 -0.58 -39.70
N ASP A 15 34.82 -1.74 -40.32
CA ASP A 15 34.07 -1.91 -41.56
C ASP A 15 32.58 -1.59 -41.31
N TYR A 16 32.00 -2.06 -40.20
CA TYR A 16 30.64 -1.72 -39.81
C TYR A 16 30.46 -0.22 -39.54
N ILE A 17 31.37 0.43 -38.80
CA ILE A 17 31.26 1.86 -38.50
C ILE A 17 31.25 2.71 -39.78
N SER A 18 31.99 2.27 -40.80
CA SER A 18 32.10 2.95 -42.09
C SER A 18 30.90 2.71 -43.01
N THR A 19 30.40 1.47 -43.05
CA THR A 19 29.36 1.04 -44.02
C THR A 19 27.96 1.02 -43.45
N ARG A 20 27.82 0.84 -42.13
CA ARG A 20 26.56 0.56 -41.41
C ARG A 20 25.80 -0.66 -41.95
N ASP A 21 26.51 -1.64 -42.50
CA ASP A 21 25.94 -2.89 -42.99
C ASP A 21 25.47 -3.78 -41.82
N GLU A 22 24.20 -4.17 -41.83
CA GLU A 22 23.58 -5.04 -40.83
C GLU A 22 24.24 -6.43 -40.77
N ASN A 23 24.77 -6.94 -41.89
CA ASN A 23 25.44 -8.23 -41.92
C ASN A 23 26.74 -8.20 -41.09
N LEU A 24 27.50 -7.11 -41.20
CA LEU A 24 28.71 -6.89 -40.40
C LEU A 24 28.38 -6.73 -38.93
N PHE A 25 27.26 -6.07 -38.59
CA PHE A 25 26.78 -6.02 -37.22
C PHE A 25 26.47 -7.42 -36.67
N ALA A 26 25.73 -8.23 -37.42
CA ALA A 26 25.37 -9.59 -37.00
C ALA A 26 26.60 -10.48 -36.83
N GLU A 27 27.60 -10.34 -37.70
CA GLU A 27 28.89 -11.03 -37.58
C GLU A 27 29.63 -10.59 -36.31
N LEU A 28 29.78 -9.27 -36.12
CA LEU A 28 30.44 -8.69 -34.95
C LEU A 28 29.78 -9.15 -33.64
N TYR A 29 28.45 -9.12 -33.61
CA TYR A 29 27.65 -9.56 -32.47
C TYR A 29 27.98 -11.01 -32.11
N LYS A 30 27.95 -11.92 -33.09
CA LYS A 30 28.26 -13.35 -32.90
C LYS A 30 29.69 -13.55 -32.39
N LEU A 31 30.66 -12.84 -32.97
CA LEU A 31 32.07 -12.93 -32.58
C LEU A 31 32.27 -12.47 -31.12
N LEU A 32 31.75 -11.31 -30.76
CA LEU A 32 31.86 -10.78 -29.40
C LEU A 32 31.11 -11.65 -28.39
N ARG A 33 29.90 -12.12 -28.72
CA ARG A 33 29.12 -12.99 -27.85
C ARG A 33 29.86 -14.31 -27.58
N ARG A 34 30.50 -14.88 -28.60
CA ARG A 34 31.34 -16.08 -28.45
C ARG A 34 32.52 -15.83 -27.51
N VAL A 35 33.26 -14.74 -27.72
CA VAL A 35 34.45 -14.42 -26.92
C VAL A 35 34.10 -14.08 -25.47
N CYS A 36 33.00 -13.38 -25.26
CA CYS A 36 32.57 -12.94 -23.94
C CYS A 36 31.71 -13.98 -23.20
N ARG A 37 31.28 -15.06 -23.85
CA ARG A 37 30.37 -16.07 -23.30
C ARG A 37 30.73 -16.50 -21.88
N ASN A 38 31.95 -16.98 -21.67
CA ASN A 38 32.37 -17.48 -20.36
C ASN A 38 32.36 -16.38 -19.28
N ARG A 39 32.64 -15.14 -19.65
CA ARG A 39 32.59 -14.00 -18.73
C ARG A 39 31.16 -13.62 -18.38
N LEU A 40 30.27 -13.59 -19.37
CA LEU A 40 28.85 -13.27 -19.17
C LEU A 40 28.19 -14.34 -18.29
N LEU A 41 28.45 -15.62 -18.57
CA LEU A 41 28.00 -16.75 -17.73
C LEU A 41 28.55 -16.65 -16.31
N TYR A 42 29.86 -16.38 -16.16
CA TYR A 42 30.44 -16.19 -14.84
C TYR A 42 29.74 -15.05 -14.07
N TRP A 43 29.41 -13.94 -14.72
CA TRP A 43 28.70 -12.84 -14.07
C TRP A 43 27.26 -13.18 -13.69
N SER A 44 26.52 -13.89 -14.55
CA SER A 44 25.15 -14.32 -14.23
C SER A 44 25.14 -15.33 -13.08
N ASP A 45 26.15 -16.21 -13.00
CA ASP A 45 26.15 -17.31 -12.03
C ASP A 45 26.68 -16.87 -10.66
N THR A 46 27.64 -15.95 -10.63
CA THR A 46 28.30 -15.55 -9.38
C THR A 46 27.66 -14.35 -8.70
N THR A 47 26.88 -13.54 -9.41
CA THR A 47 26.22 -12.38 -8.80
C THR A 47 24.80 -12.71 -8.40
N TYR A 48 24.53 -12.74 -7.09
CA TYR A 48 23.17 -12.90 -6.56
C TYR A 48 22.23 -11.73 -6.87
N LEU A 49 22.76 -10.65 -7.46
CA LEU A 49 22.04 -9.41 -7.74
C LEU A 49 21.43 -9.37 -9.14
N ALA A 50 22.09 -9.97 -10.14
CA ALA A 50 21.73 -9.84 -11.55
C ALA A 50 21.54 -11.20 -12.20
N ASN A 51 20.51 -11.35 -13.02
CA ASN A 51 20.23 -12.59 -13.76
C ASN A 51 20.80 -12.53 -15.19
N GLU A 52 20.70 -13.64 -15.94
CA GLU A 52 21.20 -13.72 -17.32
C GLU A 52 20.60 -12.66 -18.26
N HIS A 53 19.33 -12.28 -18.05
CA HIS A 53 18.68 -11.25 -18.86
C HIS A 53 19.28 -9.87 -18.58
N ASP A 54 19.55 -9.53 -17.33
CA ASP A 54 20.21 -8.28 -16.95
C ASP A 54 21.61 -8.18 -17.58
N ILE A 55 22.37 -9.29 -17.54
CA ILE A 55 23.71 -9.36 -18.12
C ILE A 55 23.65 -9.24 -19.66
N THR A 56 22.67 -9.89 -20.29
CA THR A 56 22.46 -9.81 -21.74
C THR A 56 22.11 -8.38 -22.15
N ALA A 57 21.18 -7.73 -21.43
CA ALA A 57 20.82 -6.34 -21.68
C ALA A 57 22.04 -5.40 -21.57
N VAL A 58 22.88 -5.58 -20.53
CA VAL A 58 24.13 -4.80 -20.39
C VAL A 58 25.07 -5.03 -21.57
N PHE A 59 25.20 -6.26 -22.06
CA PHE A 59 26.03 -6.57 -23.22
C PHE A 59 25.51 -5.85 -24.49
N ASP A 60 24.22 -6.00 -24.78
CA ASP A 60 23.59 -5.44 -25.98
C ASP A 60 23.66 -3.90 -25.98
N ASP A 61 23.32 -3.27 -24.87
CA ASP A 61 23.43 -1.82 -24.67
C ASP A 61 24.87 -1.33 -24.85
N THR A 62 25.83 -2.06 -24.28
CA THR A 62 27.24 -1.67 -24.36
C THR A 62 27.73 -1.77 -25.79
N LEU A 63 27.39 -2.84 -26.51
CA LEU A 63 27.78 -3.02 -27.90
C LEU A 63 27.25 -1.88 -28.76
N TYR A 64 25.96 -1.59 -28.64
CA TYR A 64 25.33 -0.51 -29.40
C TYR A 64 25.98 0.85 -29.11
N LYS A 65 26.09 1.22 -27.82
CA LYS A 65 26.68 2.51 -27.39
C LYS A 65 28.13 2.65 -27.82
N THR A 66 28.92 1.58 -27.70
CA THR A 66 30.34 1.63 -28.08
C THR A 66 30.53 1.76 -29.58
N LEU A 67 29.66 1.17 -30.41
CA LEU A 67 29.70 1.37 -31.86
C LEU A 67 29.26 2.77 -32.29
N GLU A 68 28.39 3.41 -31.53
CA GLU A 68 27.97 4.79 -31.78
C GLU A 68 29.06 5.80 -31.37
N SER A 69 29.72 5.59 -30.23
CA SER A 69 30.66 6.55 -29.66
C SER A 69 32.14 6.29 -30.01
N PHE A 70 32.47 5.17 -30.65
CA PHE A 70 33.84 4.85 -30.99
C PHE A 70 34.31 5.64 -32.22
N THR A 71 35.39 6.39 -32.04
CA THR A 71 36.01 7.21 -33.09
C THR A 71 37.33 6.63 -33.56
N GLU A 72 38.23 6.27 -32.63
CA GLU A 72 39.59 5.82 -32.93
C GLU A 72 40.17 4.88 -31.86
N GLY A 73 41.22 4.15 -32.22
CA GLY A 73 41.96 3.25 -31.32
C GLY A 73 41.62 1.77 -31.50
N HIS A 74 41.59 1.03 -30.38
CA HIS A 74 41.31 -0.40 -30.32
C HIS A 74 39.91 -0.64 -29.77
N PHE A 75 38.98 -0.99 -30.65
CA PHE A 75 37.58 -1.21 -30.32
C PHE A 75 37.40 -2.30 -29.26
N VAL A 76 38.12 -3.42 -29.35
CA VAL A 76 37.99 -4.54 -28.41
C VAL A 76 38.34 -4.12 -26.99
N ARG A 77 39.40 -3.33 -26.83
CA ARG A 77 39.81 -2.80 -25.52
C ARG A 77 38.80 -1.79 -25.00
N TYR A 78 38.33 -0.90 -25.87
CA TYR A 78 37.31 0.10 -25.53
C TYR A 78 36.01 -0.58 -25.06
N PHE A 79 35.51 -1.53 -25.84
CA PHE A 79 34.34 -2.35 -25.52
C PHE A 79 34.52 -3.11 -24.19
N ALA A 80 35.65 -3.76 -23.97
CA ALA A 80 35.89 -4.51 -22.74
C ALA A 80 35.87 -3.63 -21.48
N VAL A 81 36.42 -2.40 -21.57
CA VAL A 81 36.39 -1.43 -20.48
C VAL A 81 34.96 -0.92 -20.25
N ALA A 82 34.24 -0.58 -21.32
CA ALA A 82 32.86 -0.12 -21.26
C ALA A 82 31.94 -1.19 -20.65
N LEU A 83 32.09 -2.45 -21.08
CA LEU A 83 31.29 -3.57 -20.61
C LEU A 83 31.48 -3.80 -19.10
N LYS A 84 32.74 -3.81 -18.63
CA LYS A 84 33.06 -3.94 -17.21
C LYS A 84 32.47 -2.77 -16.40
N ARG A 85 32.59 -1.53 -16.90
CA ARG A 85 32.04 -0.34 -16.24
C ARG A 85 30.51 -0.41 -16.13
N ASN A 86 29.83 -0.77 -17.23
CA ASN A 86 28.37 -0.86 -17.27
C ASN A 86 27.85 -1.98 -16.37
N PHE A 87 28.54 -3.12 -16.33
CA PHE A 87 28.22 -4.20 -15.40
C PHE A 87 28.29 -3.75 -13.93
N PHE A 88 29.38 -3.09 -13.49
CA PHE A 88 29.42 -2.54 -12.13
C PHE A 88 28.38 -1.45 -11.88
N GLY A 89 28.05 -0.67 -12.92
CA GLY A 89 26.95 0.29 -12.88
C GLY A 89 25.60 -0.39 -12.62
N LEU A 90 25.32 -1.50 -13.30
CA LEU A 90 24.13 -2.33 -13.06
C LEU A 90 24.11 -2.82 -11.61
N LEU A 91 25.19 -3.46 -11.13
CA LEU A 91 25.25 -3.96 -9.75
C LEU A 91 25.01 -2.87 -8.71
N ARG A 92 25.53 -1.66 -8.94
CA ARG A 92 25.30 -0.52 -8.06
C ARG A 92 23.82 -0.11 -8.07
N LYS A 93 23.20 -0.03 -9.24
CA LYS A 93 21.77 0.28 -9.38
C LYS A 93 20.90 -0.77 -8.69
N LEU A 94 21.16 -2.06 -8.91
CA LEU A 94 20.42 -3.16 -8.30
C LEU A 94 20.59 -3.19 -6.78
N LYS A 95 21.81 -2.91 -6.27
CA LYS A 95 22.05 -2.77 -4.84
C LYS A 95 21.24 -1.62 -4.25
N THR A 96 21.29 -0.44 -4.87
CA THR A 96 20.49 0.72 -4.44
C THR A 96 19.00 0.40 -4.46
N ARG A 97 18.50 -0.20 -5.55
CA ARG A 97 17.10 -0.64 -5.66
C ARG A 97 16.72 -1.57 -4.52
N ARG A 98 17.46 -2.66 -4.26
CA ARG A 98 17.15 -3.57 -3.15
C ARG A 98 17.21 -2.91 -1.76
N THR A 99 17.98 -1.84 -1.58
CA THR A 99 18.02 -1.09 -0.31
C THR A 99 16.77 -0.24 -0.10
N TYR A 100 16.17 0.31 -1.17
CA TYR A 100 15.07 1.28 -1.07
C TYR A 100 13.71 0.74 -1.55
N GLU A 101 13.72 -0.25 -2.43
CA GLU A 101 12.55 -1.03 -2.84
C GLU A 101 12.34 -2.10 -1.76
N MET A 102 11.60 -1.75 -0.70
CA MET A 102 10.99 -2.75 0.17
C MET A 102 9.94 -3.49 -0.67
N TYR A 103 10.30 -4.67 -1.15
CA TYR A 103 9.29 -5.65 -1.52
C TYR A 103 8.52 -5.96 -0.24
N GLU A 104 7.19 -5.99 -0.35
CA GLU A 104 6.28 -6.45 0.70
C GLU A 104 6.82 -7.79 1.22
N SER A 105 7.57 -7.74 2.33
CA SER A 105 8.04 -8.96 2.96
C SER A 105 6.77 -9.67 3.38
N VAL A 106 6.59 -10.92 2.95
CA VAL A 106 5.56 -11.80 3.50
C VAL A 106 5.65 -11.65 5.02
N TRP A 107 4.62 -11.03 5.56
CA TRP A 107 4.57 -10.48 6.90
C TRP A 107 4.57 -11.68 7.86
N THR A 108 5.75 -12.18 8.24
CA THR A 108 5.87 -13.09 9.38
C THR A 108 5.70 -12.21 10.61
N GLY A 109 4.46 -12.08 11.06
CA GLY A 109 3.96 -11.08 12.02
C GLY A 109 4.58 -11.12 13.41
N ALA A 110 5.86 -10.81 13.51
CA ALA A 110 6.53 -10.52 14.77
C ALA A 110 7.49 -9.36 14.54
N ASP A 111 7.29 -8.29 15.30
CA ASP A 111 8.28 -7.26 15.62
C ASP A 111 8.46 -6.10 14.62
N ILE A 112 7.44 -5.26 14.46
CA ILE A 112 7.67 -3.83 14.18
C ILE A 112 6.64 -2.98 14.96
N GLU A 113 6.93 -2.71 16.24
CA GLU A 113 6.12 -1.82 17.09
C GLU A 113 6.31 -0.31 16.77
N ASP A 114 7.16 0.07 15.81
CA ASP A 114 7.59 1.48 15.68
C ASP A 114 7.70 2.00 14.23
N ALA A 115 7.04 1.34 13.27
CA ALA A 115 6.87 1.90 11.93
C ALA A 115 5.46 2.48 11.82
N ALA A 116 5.35 3.67 11.23
CA ALA A 116 4.07 4.19 10.74
C ALA A 116 3.59 3.32 9.56
N THR A 117 3.17 2.10 9.86
CA THR A 117 2.41 1.25 8.97
C THR A 117 1.05 1.90 8.80
N PHE A 118 0.67 2.19 7.56
CA PHE A 118 -0.74 2.35 7.24
C PHE A 118 -1.44 1.11 7.76
N ASP A 119 -2.34 1.26 8.74
CA ASP A 119 -3.17 0.18 9.23
C ASP A 119 -3.90 -0.40 8.01
N ILE A 120 -3.44 -1.57 7.56
CA ILE A 120 -4.12 -2.32 6.53
C ILE A 120 -5.43 -2.76 7.19
N ILE A 121 -6.51 -2.05 6.88
CA ILE A 121 -7.86 -2.49 7.22
C ILE A 121 -8.01 -3.86 6.56
N ALA A 122 -8.04 -4.92 7.37
CA ALA A 122 -8.32 -6.26 6.87
C ALA A 122 -9.62 -6.20 6.05
N ASP A 123 -9.67 -6.87 4.89
CA ASP A 123 -10.86 -6.85 4.00
C ASP A 123 -12.16 -7.28 4.71
N ASP A 124 -12.05 -8.01 5.84
CA ASP A 124 -13.18 -8.43 6.67
C ASP A 124 -13.51 -7.46 7.84
N TYR A 125 -12.72 -6.41 8.06
CA TYR A 125 -12.98 -5.43 9.11
C TYR A 125 -13.96 -4.37 8.61
N ASN A 126 -15.24 -4.65 8.82
CA ASN A 126 -16.30 -3.70 8.55
C ASN A 126 -16.32 -2.60 9.63
N LEU A 127 -15.57 -1.53 9.40
CA LEU A 127 -15.50 -0.34 10.26
C LEU A 127 -16.90 0.20 10.58
N GLU A 128 -17.85 0.14 9.63
CA GLU A 128 -19.23 0.59 9.87
C GLU A 128 -19.91 -0.28 10.93
N GLU A 129 -19.69 -1.59 10.91
CA GLU A 129 -20.31 -2.52 11.87
C GLU A 129 -19.74 -2.31 13.28
N GLU A 130 -18.44 -2.05 13.41
CA GLU A 130 -17.83 -1.79 14.72
C GLU A 130 -18.21 -0.40 15.26
N VAL A 131 -18.24 0.64 14.39
CA VAL A 131 -18.74 1.97 14.76
C VAL A 131 -20.22 1.92 15.17
N MET A 132 -21.02 1.07 14.54
CA MET A 132 -22.41 0.87 14.94
C MET A 132 -22.55 0.11 16.26
N LYS A 133 -21.68 -0.88 16.55
CA LYS A 133 -21.66 -1.60 17.84
C LYS A 133 -21.24 -0.70 18.99
N THR A 134 -20.20 0.11 18.80
CA THR A 134 -19.73 1.08 19.80
C THR A 134 -20.78 2.16 20.07
N LYS A 135 -21.42 2.70 19.03
CA LYS A 135 -22.55 3.66 19.20
C LYS A 135 -23.74 3.07 19.96
N LYS A 136 -24.11 1.81 19.71
CA LYS A 136 -25.17 1.13 20.50
C LYS A 136 -24.76 0.92 21.96
N ALA A 137 -23.50 0.61 22.23
CA ALA A 137 -22.98 0.49 23.59
C ALA A 137 -22.97 1.85 24.32
N ASP A 138 -22.62 2.92 23.62
CA ASP A 138 -22.63 4.28 24.17
C ASP A 138 -24.04 4.81 24.40
N GLN A 139 -25.01 4.47 23.54
CA GLN A 139 -26.43 4.73 23.80
C GLN A 139 -26.92 4.04 25.09
N ARG A 140 -26.46 2.81 25.36
CA ARG A 140 -26.80 2.10 26.61
C ARG A 140 -26.15 2.76 27.83
N LYS A 141 -24.87 3.14 27.74
CA LYS A 141 -24.17 3.88 28.80
C LYS A 141 -24.78 5.25 29.07
N LEU A 142 -25.24 5.96 28.04
CA LEU A 142 -25.97 7.22 28.17
C LEU A 142 -27.28 7.02 28.95
N ILE A 143 -27.99 5.92 28.69
CA ILE A 143 -29.23 5.63 29.41
C ILE A 143 -28.93 5.21 30.84
N ASP A 144 -27.87 4.43 31.06
CA ASP A 144 -27.42 4.06 32.40
C ASP A 144 -26.92 5.28 33.19
N SER A 145 -26.28 6.28 32.56
CA SER A 145 -25.90 7.53 33.23
C SER A 145 -27.11 8.40 33.56
N LEU A 146 -28.08 8.51 32.64
CA LEU A 146 -29.36 9.18 32.89
C LEU A 146 -30.17 8.50 34.03
N ILE A 147 -30.01 7.18 34.21
CA ILE A 147 -30.66 6.41 35.27
C ILE A 147 -29.85 6.38 36.59
N GLY A 148 -28.52 6.42 36.50
CA GLY A 148 -27.58 6.12 37.58
C GLY A 148 -27.27 7.28 38.53
N HIS A 149 -27.63 8.52 38.21
CA HIS A 149 -27.41 9.66 39.10
C HIS A 149 -28.51 9.80 40.18
N GLY A 150 -28.53 8.85 41.13
CA GLY A 150 -28.80 9.11 42.55
C GLY A 150 -30.12 9.76 42.97
N GLN A 151 -31.13 9.82 42.11
CA GLN A 151 -32.51 10.18 42.47
C GLN A 151 -33.45 9.16 41.86
N THR A 152 -34.31 8.57 42.69
CA THR A 152 -35.39 7.65 42.30
C THR A 152 -36.12 8.17 41.07
N LEU A 153 -35.81 7.58 39.92
CA LEU A 153 -36.64 7.76 38.73
C LEU A 153 -38.01 7.16 39.03
N ASP A 154 -39.02 8.01 38.90
CA ASP A 154 -40.42 7.61 38.96
C ASP A 154 -40.63 6.43 37.99
N ALA A 155 -41.28 5.35 38.44
CA ALA A 155 -41.39 4.09 37.70
C ALA A 155 -41.93 4.29 36.27
N GLU A 156 -42.81 5.28 36.11
CA GLU A 156 -43.35 5.73 34.82
C GLU A 156 -42.27 6.30 33.89
N THR A 157 -41.27 7.02 34.40
CA THR A 157 -40.19 7.60 33.60
C THR A 157 -39.27 6.50 33.06
N THR A 158 -38.97 5.50 33.89
CA THR A 158 -38.22 4.31 33.46
C THR A 158 -39.00 3.50 32.42
N ALA A 159 -40.32 3.38 32.58
CA ALA A 159 -41.19 2.74 31.59
C ALA A 159 -41.21 3.51 30.24
N ILE A 160 -41.24 4.84 30.27
CA ILE A 160 -41.16 5.70 29.07
C ILE A 160 -39.83 5.49 28.34
N VAL A 161 -38.70 5.46 29.05
CA VAL A 161 -37.37 5.26 28.44
C VAL A 161 -37.22 3.85 27.87
N LYS A 162 -37.69 2.82 28.59
CA LYS A 162 -37.70 1.44 28.08
C LYS A 162 -38.59 1.27 26.85
N ALA A 163 -39.77 1.89 26.86
CA ALA A 163 -40.66 1.90 25.71
C ALA A 163 -39.99 2.59 24.52
N PHE A 164 -39.33 3.74 24.72
CA PHE A 164 -38.59 4.44 23.67
C PHE A 164 -37.49 3.57 23.03
N LEU A 165 -36.76 2.80 23.84
CA LEU A 165 -35.71 1.90 23.36
C LEU A 165 -36.23 0.67 22.62
N SER A 166 -37.40 0.18 23.00
CA SER A 166 -37.98 -1.03 22.39
C SER A 166 -38.47 -0.84 20.95
N TYR A 167 -38.63 0.40 20.49
CA TYR A 167 -38.96 0.69 19.09
C TYR A 167 -37.69 0.99 18.31
N GLU A 168 -36.99 -0.07 17.93
CA GLU A 168 -35.93 0.03 16.93
C GLU A 168 -36.55 0.36 15.56
N GLY A 169 -36.21 1.52 14.99
CA GLY A 169 -36.40 1.80 13.55
C GLY A 169 -37.71 2.46 13.10
N LYS A 170 -38.52 3.05 13.98
CA LYS A 170 -39.63 3.94 13.55
C LYS A 170 -39.61 5.25 14.33
N ARG A 171 -39.87 6.37 13.66
CA ARG A 171 -40.04 7.71 14.27
C ARG A 171 -41.10 7.65 15.38
N LEU A 172 -40.63 7.49 16.62
CA LEU A 172 -41.50 7.37 17.77
C LEU A 172 -41.99 8.76 18.17
N THR A 173 -43.25 9.04 17.86
CA THR A 173 -43.88 10.29 18.30
C THR A 173 -44.32 10.10 19.76
N ALA A 174 -44.21 11.13 20.61
CA ALA A 174 -44.62 11.07 22.02
C ALA A 174 -46.05 10.51 22.23
N ASN A 175 -46.92 10.67 21.23
CA ASN A 175 -48.27 10.11 21.18
C ASN A 175 -48.32 8.58 21.13
N ALA A 176 -47.36 7.93 20.46
CA ALA A 176 -47.30 6.46 20.37
C ALA A 176 -46.93 5.84 21.73
N ILE A 177 -45.93 6.42 22.41
CA ILE A 177 -45.51 6.01 23.76
C ILE A 177 -46.62 6.27 24.78
N ALA A 178 -47.28 7.42 24.67
CA ALA A 178 -48.43 7.81 25.46
C ALA A 178 -49.57 6.80 25.35
N ASN A 179 -49.93 6.40 24.12
CA ASN A 179 -50.98 5.40 23.88
C ASN A 179 -50.62 4.02 24.43
N GLN A 180 -49.35 3.61 24.33
CA GLN A 180 -48.90 2.32 24.83
C GLN A 180 -48.86 2.24 26.36
N LEU A 181 -48.49 3.33 27.02
CA LEU A 181 -48.42 3.39 28.48
C LEU A 181 -49.72 3.87 29.13
N GLY A 182 -50.71 4.29 28.34
CA GLY A 182 -51.98 4.84 28.84
C GLY A 182 -51.83 6.22 29.53
N ILE A 183 -50.79 6.98 29.18
CA ILE A 183 -50.46 8.27 29.81
C ILE A 183 -50.65 9.40 28.78
N HIS A 184 -51.06 10.59 29.21
CA HIS A 184 -51.19 11.74 28.31
C HIS A 184 -49.83 12.15 27.70
N HIS A 185 -49.78 12.35 26.37
CA HIS A 185 -48.55 12.67 25.63
C HIS A 185 -47.78 13.90 26.16
N THR A 186 -48.48 14.89 26.74
CA THR A 186 -47.84 16.05 27.38
C THR A 186 -47.02 15.66 28.61
N ALA A 187 -47.46 14.63 29.36
CA ALA A 187 -46.71 14.12 30.51
C ALA A 187 -45.43 13.40 30.06
N VAL A 188 -45.51 12.64 28.95
CA VAL A 188 -44.35 12.01 28.31
C VAL A 188 -43.34 13.07 27.85
N LEU A 189 -43.78 14.10 27.13
CA LEU A 189 -42.93 15.21 26.69
C LEU A 189 -42.27 15.96 27.85
N ARG A 190 -43.01 16.22 28.93
CA ARG A 190 -42.48 16.91 30.11
C ARG A 190 -41.41 16.07 30.81
N LYS A 191 -41.59 14.75 30.89
CA LYS A 191 -40.62 13.83 31.51
C LYS A 191 -39.36 13.70 30.66
N LEU A 192 -39.50 13.57 29.34
CA LEU A 192 -38.37 13.58 28.41
C LEU A 192 -37.60 14.91 28.45
N LYS A 193 -38.28 16.06 28.51
CA LYS A 193 -37.63 17.38 28.63
C LYS A 193 -36.86 17.54 29.94
N ARG A 194 -37.32 16.93 31.03
CA ARG A 194 -36.61 16.91 32.32
C ARG A 194 -35.36 16.01 32.27
N LEU A 195 -35.43 14.89 31.56
CA LEU A 195 -34.27 14.02 31.31
C LEU A 195 -33.23 14.73 30.44
N ALA A 196 -33.66 15.36 29.35
CA ALA A 196 -32.78 16.13 28.46
C ALA A 196 -32.06 17.28 29.18
N LYS A 197 -32.70 17.92 30.17
CA LYS A 197 -32.03 18.96 30.98
C LYS A 197 -30.87 18.43 31.83
N ARG A 198 -30.80 17.13 32.06
CA ARG A 198 -29.73 16.46 32.83
C ARG A 198 -28.68 15.82 31.92
N TYR A 199 -28.82 16.02 30.61
CA TYR A 199 -27.84 15.58 29.63
C TYR A 199 -26.57 16.43 29.74
N ASP A 200 -25.42 15.78 29.88
CA ASP A 200 -24.12 16.43 29.89
C ASP A 200 -23.51 16.37 28.48
N GLU A 201 -23.65 17.45 27.73
CA GLU A 201 -23.12 17.61 26.37
C GLU A 201 -21.59 17.46 26.32
N GLN A 202 -20.88 17.74 27.43
CA GLN A 202 -19.41 17.59 27.47
C GLN A 202 -18.97 16.14 27.59
N GLN A 203 -19.77 15.26 28.21
CA GLN A 203 -19.43 13.84 28.36
C GLN A 203 -19.93 12.98 27.19
N PHE A 204 -21.07 13.33 26.60
CA PHE A 204 -21.77 12.46 25.64
C PHE A 204 -21.93 13.07 24.23
N GLY A 205 -21.41 14.27 23.96
CA GLY A 205 -21.52 14.93 22.65
C GLY A 205 -22.91 15.55 22.40
N ASP A 206 -23.25 15.94 21.17
CA ASP A 206 -24.59 16.48 20.86
C ASP A 206 -25.64 15.35 20.83
N TYR A 207 -26.74 15.50 21.57
CA TYR A 207 -27.81 14.52 21.59
C TYR A 207 -28.50 14.34 20.22
N GLN A 208 -28.39 15.34 19.32
CA GLN A 208 -28.96 15.26 17.96
C GLN A 208 -28.27 14.21 17.08
N ASP A 209 -26.99 13.95 17.31
CA ASP A 209 -26.22 12.94 16.56
C ASP A 209 -26.76 11.53 16.77
N TYR A 210 -27.39 11.28 17.92
CA TYR A 210 -28.02 10.00 18.24
C TYR A 210 -29.45 9.88 17.69
N LEU A 211 -30.10 11.00 17.35
CA LEU A 211 -31.49 11.03 16.84
C LEU A 211 -31.56 10.97 15.31
N LEU A 212 -30.50 11.36 14.60
CA LEU A 212 -30.47 11.39 13.13
C LEU A 212 -30.36 10.01 12.47
N LEU A 213 -29.94 8.97 13.21
CA LEU A 213 -29.75 7.60 12.70
C LEU A 213 -31.00 6.70 12.76
N ALA A 214 -32.18 7.26 13.06
CA ALA A 214 -33.47 6.55 13.02
C ALA A 214 -34.27 6.88 11.75
N GLN A 215 -33.62 6.91 10.58
CA GLN A 215 -34.25 7.05 9.26
C GLN A 215 -34.28 5.73 8.51
#